data_AF-A0A0P7N810-F1
#
_entry.id   AF-A0A0P7N810-F1
#
_cell.length_a   1.000
_cell.length_b   1.000
_cell.length_c   1.000
_cell.angle_alpha   90.00
_cell.angle_beta   90.00
_cell.angle_gamma   90.00
#
_symmetry.space_group_name_H-M   'P 1'
#
loop_
_entity.id
_entity.type
_entity.pdbx_description
1 polymer ?
#
loop_
_entity_poly.entity_id
_entity_poly.type
_entity_poly.pdbx_seq_one_letter_code
_entity_poly.pdbx_strand_id
1 'polypeptide(L)'
;MNKMFSQWIDFDEMITPKIIKVIYWFFLFITVAGGVIGMIANPFVGLLGLIMGIIGLRIGCEMIILLFNIYKQVKKIADAVPDKINEQAEDSLLSQNKH
;
A
#
# COMPACT_ATOMS: atom_id res chain seq x y z
N MET A 1 14.12 8.93 -26.52
CA MET A 1 13.83 8.30 -25.21
C MET A 1 12.37 8.61 -24.87
N ASN A 2 11.54 7.57 -24.77
CA ASN A 2 10.07 7.66 -24.86
C ASN A 2 9.44 8.47 -23.73
N LYS A 3 8.61 9.47 -24.07
CA LYS A 3 7.77 10.24 -23.13
C LYS A 3 6.82 9.36 -22.29
N MET A 4 6.56 8.12 -22.71
CA MET A 4 5.79 7.14 -21.93
C MET A 4 6.44 6.72 -20.61
N PHE A 5 7.78 6.70 -20.52
CA PHE A 5 8.46 6.25 -19.29
C PHE A 5 8.33 7.28 -18.16
N SER A 6 8.26 8.56 -18.49
CA SER A 6 8.09 9.66 -17.53
C SER A 6 6.74 9.62 -16.82
N GLN A 7 5.66 9.23 -17.49
CA GLN A 7 4.34 9.09 -16.87
C GLN A 7 4.22 7.84 -15.99
N TRP A 8 5.10 6.86 -16.17
CA TRP A 8 5.18 5.67 -15.30
C TRP A 8 5.79 5.99 -13.93
N ILE A 9 6.40 7.17 -13.79
CA ILE A 9 7.02 7.68 -12.56
C ILE A 9 6.12 8.73 -11.88
N ASP A 10 5.03 9.19 -12.53
CA ASP A 10 4.07 10.08 -11.91
C ASP A 10 3.34 9.35 -10.76
N PHE A 11 3.88 9.54 -9.57
CA PHE A 11 3.49 8.96 -8.28
C PHE A 11 2.15 9.50 -7.75
N ASP A 12 1.33 10.06 -8.63
CA ASP A 12 0.14 10.84 -8.27
C ASP A 12 -0.92 9.99 -7.55
N GLU A 13 -0.97 8.70 -7.90
CA GLU A 13 -1.76 7.70 -7.20
C GLU A 13 -0.83 6.61 -6.66
N MET A 14 -0.34 6.72 -5.41
CA MET A 14 0.70 5.83 -4.82
C MET A 14 0.83 4.49 -5.53
N ILE A 15 1.76 4.43 -6.48
CA ILE A 15 2.00 3.25 -7.32
C ILE A 15 2.61 2.14 -6.45
N THR A 16 3.33 2.51 -5.39
CA THR A 16 3.99 1.62 -4.43
C THR A 16 3.12 0.48 -3.91
N PRO A 17 1.93 0.70 -3.31
CA PRO A 17 1.08 -0.41 -2.85
C PRO A 17 0.62 -1.34 -3.98
N LYS A 18 0.43 -0.85 -5.21
CA LYS A 18 0.09 -1.70 -6.36
C LYS A 18 1.30 -2.55 -6.79
N ILE A 19 2.50 -1.97 -6.82
CA ILE A 19 3.75 -2.68 -7.14
C ILE A 19 4.07 -3.77 -6.10
N ILE A 20 3.87 -3.49 -4.81
CA ILE A 20 4.12 -4.46 -3.74
C ILE A 20 3.23 -5.69 -3.90
N LYS A 21 1.96 -5.54 -4.32
CA LYS A 21 1.09 -6.70 -4.59
C LYS A 21 1.62 -7.60 -5.71
N VAL A 22 2.19 -7.02 -6.77
CA VAL A 22 2.76 -7.79 -7.88
C VAL A 22 3.99 -8.58 -7.40
N ILE A 23 4.87 -7.92 -6.64
CA ILE A 23 6.05 -8.55 -6.03
C ILE A 23 5.65 -9.64 -5.05
N TYR A 24 4.60 -9.42 -4.25
CA TYR A 24 4.07 -10.40 -3.31
C TYR A 24 3.68 -11.70 -4.01
N TRP A 25 2.97 -11.62 -5.14
CA TRP A 25 2.56 -12.81 -5.87
C TRP A 25 3.75 -13.58 -6.43
N PHE A 26 4.78 -12.86 -6.89
CA PHE A 26 6.04 -13.46 -7.34
C PHE A 26 6.81 -14.15 -6.20
N PHE A 27 6.96 -13.48 -5.05
CA PHE A 27 7.58 -14.07 -3.86
C PHE A 27 6.80 -15.28 -3.35
N LEU A 28 5.46 -15.22 -3.36
CA LEU A 28 4.62 -16.34 -2.96
C LEU A 28 4.87 -17.54 -3.87
N PHE A 29 4.98 -17.33 -5.18
CA PHE A 29 5.28 -18.42 -6.12
C PHE A 29 6.64 -19.07 -5.80
N ILE A 30 7.66 -18.26 -5.49
CA ILE A 30 8.98 -18.75 -5.08
C ILE A 30 8.90 -19.51 -3.76
N THR A 31 8.21 -18.98 -2.76
CA THR A 31 8.05 -19.63 -1.44
C THR A 31 7.33 -20.98 -1.57
N VAL A 32 6.28 -21.05 -2.39
CA VAL A 32 5.57 -22.30 -2.66
C VAL A 32 6.47 -23.29 -3.38
N ALA A 33 7.15 -22.88 -4.45
CA ALA A 33 8.08 -23.74 -5.19
C ALA A 33 9.23 -24.25 -4.30
N GLY A 34 9.84 -23.37 -3.50
CA GLY A 34 10.90 -23.70 -2.56
C GLY A 34 10.43 -24.65 -1.45
N GLY A 35 9.22 -24.46 -0.94
CA GLY A 35 8.63 -25.36 0.06
C GLY A 35 8.32 -26.75 -0.50
N VAL A 36 7.82 -26.84 -1.75
CA VAL A 36 7.61 -28.12 -2.44
C VAL A 36 8.92 -28.87 -2.64
N ILE A 37 9.99 -28.17 -3.06
CA ILE A 37 11.33 -28.77 -3.18
C ILE A 37 11.86 -29.20 -1.81
N GLY A 38 11.65 -28.38 -0.78
CA GLY A 38 12.06 -28.69 0.61
C GLY A 38 11.37 -29.92 1.19
N MET A 39 10.11 -30.18 0.80
CA MET A 39 9.39 -31.39 1.22
C MET A 39 10.02 -32.68 0.67
N ILE A 40 10.70 -32.63 -0.47
CA ILE A 40 11.40 -33.79 -1.05
C ILE A 40 12.57 -34.20 -0.15
N ALA A 41 13.30 -33.23 0.43
CA ALA A 41 14.41 -33.50 1.33
C ALA A 41 13.94 -33.87 2.74
N ASN A 42 13.05 -33.06 3.32
CA ASN A 42 12.49 -33.27 4.66
C ASN A 42 11.03 -32.79 4.71
N PRO A 43 10.03 -33.70 4.72
CA PRO A 43 8.62 -33.32 4.61
C PRO A 43 8.14 -32.46 5.78
N PHE A 44 8.59 -32.75 7.01
CA PHE A 44 8.22 -31.98 8.20
C PHE A 44 8.76 -30.54 8.19
N VAL A 45 10.04 -30.38 7.82
CA VAL A 45 10.69 -29.06 7.77
C VAL A 45 10.15 -28.25 6.59
N GLY A 46 9.93 -28.88 5.43
CA GLY A 46 9.35 -28.24 4.25
C GLY A 46 7.93 -27.74 4.50
N LEU A 47 7.07 -28.54 5.15
CA LEU A 47 5.71 -28.13 5.49
C LEU A 47 5.70 -26.94 6.45
N LEU A 48 6.49 -27.01 7.53
CA LEU A 48 6.53 -25.95 8.54
C LEU A 48 7.12 -24.66 7.95
N GLY A 49 8.16 -24.77 7.11
CA GLY A 49 8.77 -23.65 6.40
C GLY A 49 7.84 -23.01 5.38
N LEU A 50 7.03 -23.79 4.66
CA LEU A 50 6.05 -23.27 3.70
C LEU A 50 4.93 -22.50 4.42
N ILE A 51 4.39 -23.05 5.52
CA ILE A 51 3.34 -22.37 6.31
C ILE A 51 3.88 -21.07 6.91
N MET A 52 5.02 -21.12 7.62
CA MET A 52 5.63 -19.93 8.21
C MET A 52 6.07 -18.92 7.15
N GLY A 53 6.58 -19.37 6.01
CA GLY A 53 6.99 -18.50 4.90
C GLY A 53 5.81 -17.74 4.29
N ILE A 54 4.69 -18.41 4.04
CA ILE A 54 3.48 -17.77 3.48
C ILE A 54 2.89 -16.77 4.48
N ILE A 55 2.80 -17.14 5.75
CA ILE A 55 2.28 -16.26 6.81
C ILE A 55 3.19 -15.05 6.99
N GLY A 56 4.51 -15.27 7.10
CA GLY A 56 5.49 -14.20 7.22
C GLY A 56 5.46 -13.24 6.03
N LEU A 57 5.35 -13.77 4.81
CA LEU A 57 5.25 -12.96 3.60
C LEU A 57 3.93 -12.16 3.56
N ARG A 58 2.81 -12.76 3.95
CA ARG A 58 1.50 -12.08 4.06
C ARG A 58 1.57 -10.88 5.01
N ILE A 59 2.00 -11.14 6.25
CA ILE A 59 2.07 -10.12 7.31
C ILE A 59 3.07 -9.04 6.92
N GLY A 60 4.27 -9.42 6.47
CA GLY A 60 5.30 -8.45 6.07
C GLY A 60 4.82 -7.52 4.94
N CYS A 61 4.22 -8.06 3.89
CA CYS A 61 3.69 -7.26 2.80
C CYS A 61 2.50 -6.38 3.22
N GLU A 62 1.57 -6.91 4.04
CA GLU A 62 0.43 -6.14 4.55
C GLU A 62 0.87 -4.96 5.41
N MET A 63 1.86 -5.14 6.28
CA MET A 63 2.40 -4.07 7.13
C MET A 63 3.01 -2.93 6.32
N ILE A 64 3.76 -3.25 5.26
CA ILE A 64 4.36 -2.22 4.38
C ILE A 64 3.27 -1.45 3.64
N ILE A 65 2.31 -2.17 3.03
CA ILE A 65 1.17 -1.55 2.32
C ILE A 65 0.35 -0.68 3.27
N LEU A 66 0.08 -1.15 4.50
CA LEU A 66 -0.68 -0.45 5.52
C LEU A 66 0.01 0.87 5.90
N LEU A 67 1.34 0.88 6.05
CA LEU A 67 2.09 2.10 6.36
C LEU A 67 1.93 3.16 5.27
N PHE A 68 2.04 2.77 3.99
CA PHE A 68 1.76 3.67 2.88
C PHE A 68 0.31 4.16 2.90
N ASN A 69 -0.64 3.28 3.20
CA ASN A 69 -2.05 3.67 3.26
C ASN A 69 -2.31 4.72 4.35
N ILE A 70 -1.73 4.55 5.55
CA ILE A 70 -1.82 5.53 6.64
C ILE A 70 -1.22 6.87 6.21
N TYR A 71 -0.07 6.87 5.54
CA TYR A 71 0.55 8.09 5.03
C TYR A 71 -0.38 8.85 4.05
N LYS A 72 -1.09 8.15 3.15
CA LYS A 72 -2.09 8.79 2.27
C LYS A 72 -3.21 9.45 3.07
N GLN A 73 -3.73 8.77 4.08
CA GLN A 73 -4.82 9.27 4.91
C GLN A 73 -4.39 10.52 5.69
N VAL A 74 -3.18 10.53 6.26
CA VAL A 74 -2.61 11.69 6.95
C VAL A 74 -2.42 12.86 5.99
N LYS A 75 -1.85 12.63 4.80
CA LYS A 75 -1.68 13.67 3.77
C LYS A 75 -3.04 14.26 3.34
N LYS A 76 -4.04 13.41 3.14
CA LYS A 76 -5.40 13.84 2.79
C LYS A 76 -6.04 14.72 3.88
N ILE A 77 -5.81 14.42 5.15
CA ILE A 77 -6.31 15.26 6.26
C ILE A 77 -5.56 16.60 6.27
N ALA A 78 -4.24 16.59 6.10
CA ALA A 78 -3.44 17.82 6.04
C ALA A 78 -3.89 18.76 4.90
N ASP A 79 -4.18 18.21 3.72
CA ASP A 79 -4.65 18.98 2.56
C ASP A 79 -6.12 19.44 2.70
N ALA A 80 -6.94 18.77 3.51
CA ALA A 80 -8.34 19.14 3.74
C ALA A 80 -8.53 20.21 4.83
N VAL A 81 -7.54 20.43 5.70
CA VAL A 81 -7.58 21.48 6.74
C VAL A 81 -7.64 22.91 6.17
N PRO A 82 -6.87 23.31 5.14
CA PRO A 82 -6.94 24.68 4.61
C PRO A 82 -8.27 25.02 3.92
N ASP A 83 -8.95 24.04 3.31
CA ASP A 83 -10.18 24.25 2.53
C ASP A 83 -11.41 24.48 3.44
N LYS A 84 -11.50 23.70 4.53
CA LYS A 84 -12.56 23.81 5.54
C LYS A 84 -12.58 25.16 6.25
N ILE A 85 -11.41 25.79 6.43
CA ILE A 85 -11.28 27.08 7.12
C ILE A 85 -11.81 28.22 6.24
N ASN A 86 -11.62 28.14 4.92
CA ASN A 86 -12.11 29.16 3.98
C ASN A 86 -13.62 29.02 3.72
N GLU A 87 -14.14 27.79 3.60
CA GLU A 87 -15.59 27.55 3.52
C GLU A 87 -16.32 27.95 4.82
N GLN A 88 -15.79 27.59 5.99
CA GLN A 88 -16.37 28.06 7.26
C GLN A 88 -16.27 29.57 7.43
N ALA A 89 -15.22 30.21 6.92
CA ALA A 89 -15.12 31.67 6.91
C ALA A 89 -16.12 32.31 5.93
N GLU A 90 -16.44 31.70 4.79
CA GLU A 90 -17.42 32.23 3.84
C GLU A 90 -18.87 32.07 4.36
N ASP A 91 -19.20 30.92 4.95
CA ASP A 91 -20.55 30.61 5.47
C ASP A 91 -20.88 31.40 6.77
N SER A 92 -19.84 31.70 7.57
CA SER A 92 -19.95 32.62 8.73
C SER A 92 -20.18 34.08 8.31
N LEU A 93 -19.70 34.48 7.12
CA LEU A 93 -19.80 35.84 6.61
C LEU A 93 -21.13 36.06 5.86
N LEU A 94 -21.65 35.03 5.18
CA LEU A 94 -22.98 35.03 4.55
C LEU A 94 -24.13 35.03 5.56
N SER A 95 -23.95 34.38 6.72
CA SER A 95 -24.91 34.44 7.83
C SER A 95 -24.89 35.78 8.59
N GLN A 96 -23.75 36.49 8.59
CA GLN A 96 -23.62 37.84 9.17
C GLN A 96 -24.16 38.96 8.27
N ASN A 97 -24.12 38.81 6.94
CA ASN A 97 -24.61 39.83 6.00
C ASN A 97 -26.13 39.76 5.73
N LYS A 98 -26.80 38.71 6.20
CA LYS A 98 -28.26 38.49 6.03
C LYS A 98 -29.12 39.10 7.15
N HIS A 99 -28.50 39.87 8.06
CA HIS A 99 -29.18 40.59 9.14
C HIS A 99 -28.96 42.10 9.03
#